data_AF-A0A7C2I7E8-F1
#
_entry.id   AF-A0A7C2I7E8-F1
#
_cell.length_a   1.000
_cell.length_b   1.000
_cell.length_c   1.000
_cell.angle_alpha   90.00
_cell.angle_beta   90.00
_cell.angle_gamma   90.00
#
_symmetry.space_group_name_H-M   'P 1'
#
loop_
_entity.id
_entity.type
_entity.pdbx_description
1 polymer ?
#
loop_
_entity_poly.entity_id
_entity_poly.type
_entity_poly.pdbx_seq_one_letter_code
_entity_poly.pdbx_strand_id
1 'polypeptide(L)'
;MARERMFYYGRLLKESGVKRLEYRVDGWYPRETMLRLAEVLRIAILGLGSWDPETVEEIRRRGVDPWFYTMAGLIDAAPLVNRALGWIAWKYRAGSWTLWELDFNSLRAWMDPETYPDERGDRVQNGHGMLVYRGETMGLAQPAASIRLKQLRRGSQDYEYFWLAAQAGRREEADRAVNEVVRDFLACRCEIEPLGTAGMWKHDADEWDRARLRPLRGPPVTPPSRSWPGCAAGRRRSPGARRCDKPAVAGV
;
A
#
# COMPACT_ATOMS: atom_id res chain seq x y z
N MET A 1 19.46 20.56 14.06
CA MET A 1 18.50 20.62 15.20
C MET A 1 17.25 19.76 14.99
N ALA A 2 16.52 19.87 13.87
CA ALA A 2 15.31 19.06 13.63
C ALA A 2 15.56 17.53 13.58
N ARG A 3 16.61 17.09 12.86
CA ARG A 3 16.96 15.66 12.75
C ARG A 3 17.30 15.01 14.10
N GLU A 4 18.10 15.69 14.93
CA GLU A 4 18.44 15.18 16.26
C GLU A 4 17.21 15.00 17.17
N ARG A 5 16.19 15.86 17.03
CA ARG A 5 14.93 15.69 17.75
C ARG A 5 14.17 14.43 17.30
N MET A 6 14.14 14.12 16.01
CA MET A 6 13.53 12.87 15.52
C MET A 6 14.20 11.63 16.14
N PHE A 7 15.53 11.61 16.18
CA PHE A 7 16.29 10.51 16.79
C PHE A 7 16.07 10.42 18.30
N TYR A 8 15.99 11.56 18.99
CA TYR A 8 15.74 11.59 20.42
C TYR A 8 14.37 11.00 20.77
N TYR A 9 13.30 11.47 20.13
CA TYR A 9 11.95 10.96 20.40
C TYR A 9 11.76 9.51 19.92
N GLY A 10 12.35 9.14 18.78
CA GLY A 10 12.31 7.75 18.31
C GLY A 10 12.98 6.78 19.29
N ARG A 11 14.12 7.17 19.88
CA ARG A 11 14.79 6.37 20.92
C ARG A 11 13.93 6.25 22.18
N LEU A 12 13.38 7.36 22.67
CA LEU A 12 12.49 7.33 23.84
C LEU A 12 11.31 6.36 23.65
N LEU A 13 10.66 6.37 22.49
CA LEU A 13 9.55 5.46 22.19
C LEU A 13 10.01 4.00 22.12
N LYS A 14 11.14 3.73 21.46
CA LYS A 14 11.69 2.38 21.35
C LYS A 14 12.14 1.81 22.70
N GLU A 15 12.83 2.61 23.50
CA GLU A 15 13.33 2.24 24.83
C GLU A 15 12.21 2.02 25.84
N SER A 16 11.02 2.61 25.61
CA SER A 16 9.84 2.35 26.45
C SER A 16 9.41 0.87 26.45
N GLY A 17 9.75 0.10 25.40
CA GLY A 17 9.33 -1.29 25.23
C GLY A 17 7.83 -1.48 24.99
N VAL A 18 7.04 -0.40 24.94
CA VAL A 18 5.59 -0.45 24.75
C VAL A 18 5.27 -0.70 23.29
N LYS A 19 4.80 -1.92 22.96
CA LYS A 19 4.51 -2.33 21.57
C LYS A 19 3.57 -1.41 20.78
N ARG A 20 2.68 -0.67 21.45
CA ARG A 20 1.74 0.26 20.80
C ARG A 20 2.38 1.60 20.42
N LEU A 21 3.53 1.94 21.00
CA LEU A 21 4.25 3.19 20.78
C LEU A 21 5.31 2.98 19.69
N GLU A 22 4.85 2.70 18.48
CA GLU A 22 5.73 2.58 17.31
C GLU A 22 6.04 3.98 16.74
N TYR A 23 7.29 4.17 16.31
CA TYR A 23 7.71 5.43 15.71
C TYR A 23 7.68 5.35 14.18
N ARG A 24 7.04 6.33 13.56
CA ARG A 24 6.98 6.50 12.11
C ARG A 24 7.47 7.89 11.73
N VAL A 25 8.02 8.00 10.52
CA VAL A 25 8.38 9.27 9.91
C VAL A 25 7.82 9.31 8.50
N ASP A 26 7.32 10.49 8.14
CA ASP A 26 6.81 10.81 6.81
C ASP A 26 7.82 11.78 6.20
N GLY A 27 8.47 11.37 5.11
CA GLY A 27 9.45 12.18 4.41
C GLY A 27 10.66 11.39 3.94
N TRP A 28 11.37 11.99 2.98
CA TRP A 28 12.62 11.47 2.45
C TRP A 28 13.80 12.28 3.01
N TYR A 29 14.89 11.57 3.32
CA TYR A 29 16.13 12.15 3.82
C TYR A 29 17.32 11.53 3.08
N PRO A 30 18.51 12.16 3.12
CA PRO A 30 19.72 11.55 2.59
C PRO A 30 19.91 10.13 3.16
N ARG A 31 20.43 9.21 2.34
CA ARG A 31 20.58 7.78 2.66
C ARG A 31 21.14 7.52 4.06
N GLU A 32 22.23 8.20 4.44
CA GLU A 32 22.83 8.08 5.77
C GLU A 32 21.83 8.38 6.90
N THR A 33 21.02 9.43 6.73
CA THR A 33 19.97 9.79 7.70
C THR A 33 18.88 8.73 7.74
N MET A 34 18.46 8.18 6.58
CA MET A 34 17.47 7.09 6.52
C MET A 34 17.97 5.84 7.24
N LEU A 35 19.24 5.46 7.05
CA LEU A 35 19.83 4.29 7.70
C LEU A 35 19.97 4.45 9.21
N ARG A 36 20.29 5.65 9.68
CA ARG A 36 20.28 5.99 11.11
C ARG A 36 18.86 5.97 11.67
N LEU A 37 17.87 6.47 10.92
CA LEU A 37 16.47 6.47 11.35
C LEU A 37 15.91 5.04 11.44
N ALA A 38 16.36 4.13 10.58
CA ALA A 38 15.97 2.73 10.61
C ALA A 38 16.27 2.02 11.94
N GLU A 39 17.16 2.57 12.78
CA GLU A 39 17.42 2.06 14.13
C GLU A 39 16.25 2.32 15.09
N VAL A 40 15.39 3.28 14.81
CA VAL A 40 14.27 3.68 15.69
C VAL A 40 12.90 3.59 15.02
N LEU A 41 12.85 3.52 13.69
CA LEU A 41 11.60 3.46 12.95
C LEU A 41 11.02 2.04 12.90
N ARG A 42 9.70 1.99 12.96
CA ARG A 42 8.92 0.82 12.53
C ARG A 42 8.40 0.97 11.11
N ILE A 43 7.92 2.17 10.77
CA ILE A 43 7.33 2.50 9.47
C ILE A 43 8.04 3.73 8.93
N ALA A 44 8.35 3.73 7.64
CA ALA A 44 8.83 4.92 6.93
C ALA A 44 7.91 5.21 5.74
N ILE A 45 7.30 6.39 5.71
CA ILE A 45 6.46 6.84 4.60
C ILE A 45 7.30 7.74 3.69
N LEU A 46 7.65 7.24 2.51
CA LEU A 46 8.54 7.92 1.57
C LEU A 46 7.74 8.54 0.43
N GLY A 47 8.13 9.71 -0.06
CA GLY A 47 7.56 10.21 -1.32
C GLY A 47 7.80 9.20 -2.44
N LEU A 48 6.77 8.85 -3.22
CA LEU A 48 6.86 7.84 -4.28
C LEU A 48 7.93 8.21 -5.33
N GLY A 49 8.05 9.50 -5.67
CA GLY A 49 9.09 10.00 -6.57
C GLY A 49 10.52 9.90 -6.01
N SER A 50 10.66 9.80 -4.69
CA SER A 50 11.94 9.64 -3.99
C SER A 50 12.17 8.19 -3.51
N TRP A 51 11.41 7.23 -4.04
CA TRP A 51 11.56 5.82 -3.70
C TRP A 51 12.84 5.26 -4.32
N ASP A 52 13.90 5.19 -3.52
CA ASP A 52 15.19 4.61 -3.90
C ASP A 52 15.22 3.11 -3.54
N PRO A 53 15.23 2.18 -4.52
CA PRO A 53 15.13 0.74 -4.25
C PRO A 53 16.24 0.21 -3.34
N GLU A 54 17.46 0.72 -3.46
CA GLU A 54 18.61 0.28 -2.66
C GLU A 54 18.44 0.68 -1.19
N THR A 55 18.16 1.95 -0.91
CA THR A 55 17.93 2.45 0.45
C THR A 55 16.70 1.78 1.07
N VAL A 56 15.61 1.64 0.30
CA VAL A 56 14.38 0.99 0.76
C VAL A 56 14.63 -0.46 1.17
N GLU A 57 15.38 -1.21 0.36
CA GLU A 57 15.70 -2.60 0.67
C GLU A 57 16.62 -2.70 1.90
N GLU A 58 17.55 -1.75 2.09
CA GLU A 58 18.38 -1.74 3.28
C GLU A 58 17.60 -1.44 4.56
N ILE A 59 16.73 -0.43 4.58
CA ILE A 59 15.89 -0.15 5.77
C ILE A 59 14.92 -1.29 6.04
N ARG A 60 14.42 -1.97 5.00
CA ARG A 60 13.57 -3.15 5.13
C ARG A 60 14.28 -4.29 5.85
N ARG A 61 15.54 -4.58 5.48
CA ARG A 61 16.36 -5.59 6.16
C ARG A 61 16.62 -5.26 7.63
N ARG A 62 16.56 -3.98 8.00
CA ARG A 62 16.66 -3.50 9.39
C ARG A 62 15.32 -3.57 10.15
N GLY A 63 14.26 -4.09 9.53
CA GLY A 63 12.95 -4.30 10.16
C GLY A 63 11.98 -3.13 10.02
N VAL A 64 12.31 -2.11 9.21
CA VAL A 64 11.39 -1.03 8.86
C VAL A 64 10.41 -1.50 7.79
N ASP A 65 9.14 -1.15 7.93
CA ASP A 65 8.12 -1.36 6.91
C ASP A 65 7.99 -0.10 6.02
N PRO A 66 8.49 -0.12 4.77
CA PRO A 66 8.47 1.05 3.90
C PRO A 66 7.11 1.21 3.22
N TRP A 67 6.50 2.37 3.41
CA TRP A 67 5.26 2.81 2.78
C TRP A 67 5.57 3.99 1.86
N PHE A 68 4.66 4.33 0.95
CA PHE A 68 4.84 5.53 0.13
C PHE A 68 3.71 6.54 0.24
N TYR A 69 4.04 7.79 -0.06
CA TYR A 69 3.15 8.93 -0.18
C TYR A 69 3.13 9.42 -1.64
N THR A 70 1.98 9.91 -2.08
CA THR A 70 1.84 10.54 -3.39
C THR A 70 0.68 11.54 -3.38
N MET A 71 0.62 12.41 -4.39
CA MET A 71 -0.42 13.43 -4.55
C MET A 71 -1.63 12.91 -5.35
N ALA A 72 -1.87 11.58 -5.31
CA ALA A 72 -3.01 10.98 -6.01
C ALA A 72 -4.35 11.48 -5.45
N GLY A 73 -5.40 11.35 -6.25
CA GLY A 73 -6.74 11.81 -5.87
C GLY A 73 -7.08 13.21 -6.36
N LEU A 74 -6.40 13.74 -7.37
CA LEU A 74 -6.92 14.91 -8.09
C LEU A 74 -8.21 14.54 -8.85
N ILE A 75 -9.20 15.44 -8.87
CA ILE A 75 -10.49 15.24 -9.55
C ILE A 75 -10.31 15.03 -11.05
N ASP A 76 -9.41 15.82 -11.65
CA ASP A 76 -9.24 15.85 -13.11
C ASP A 76 -8.21 14.82 -13.60
N ALA A 77 -7.66 14.02 -12.69
CA ALA A 77 -6.78 12.92 -13.03
C ALA A 77 -7.57 11.69 -13.49
N ALA A 78 -6.94 10.86 -14.33
CA ALA A 78 -7.54 9.59 -14.75
C ALA A 78 -7.89 8.71 -13.52
N PRO A 79 -9.09 8.12 -13.42
CA PRO A 79 -9.49 7.34 -12.24
C PRO A 79 -8.56 6.16 -11.91
N LEU A 80 -7.84 5.63 -12.91
CA LEU A 80 -6.86 4.56 -12.71
C LEU A 80 -5.67 4.98 -11.83
N VAL A 81 -5.37 6.28 -11.73
CA VAL A 81 -4.33 6.81 -10.82
C VAL A 81 -4.54 6.31 -9.40
N ASN A 82 -5.76 6.39 -8.89
CA ASN A 82 -6.12 5.94 -7.54
C ASN A 82 -6.11 4.41 -7.40
N ARG A 83 -6.46 3.67 -8.46
CA ARG A 83 -6.39 2.21 -8.44
C ARG A 83 -4.93 1.73 -8.45
N ALA A 84 -4.04 2.45 -9.12
CA ALA A 84 -2.65 2.11 -9.29
C ALA A 84 -1.88 1.96 -7.99
N LEU A 85 -2.26 2.67 -6.92
CA LEU A 85 -1.47 2.65 -5.67
C LEU A 85 -1.39 1.26 -5.04
N GLY A 86 -2.45 0.45 -5.13
CA GLY A 86 -2.39 -0.95 -4.68
C GLY A 86 -1.43 -1.81 -5.53
N TRP A 87 -1.37 -1.57 -6.83
CA TRP A 87 -0.49 -2.31 -7.74
C TRP A 87 0.97 -1.88 -7.58
N ILE A 88 1.20 -0.59 -7.38
CA ILE A 88 2.52 -0.01 -7.06
C ILE A 88 3.01 -0.57 -5.72
N ALA A 89 2.15 -0.65 -4.71
CA ALA A 89 2.49 -1.25 -3.42
C ALA A 89 2.90 -2.72 -3.57
N TRP A 90 2.20 -3.49 -4.41
CA TRP A 90 2.61 -4.86 -4.75
C TRP A 90 3.98 -4.90 -5.43
N LYS A 91 4.13 -4.15 -6.53
CA LYS A 91 5.32 -4.13 -7.40
C LYS A 91 6.59 -3.79 -6.60
N TYR A 92 6.53 -2.76 -5.77
CA TYR A 92 7.69 -2.27 -5.00
C TYR A 92 7.77 -2.87 -3.59
N ARG A 93 6.88 -3.81 -3.26
CA ARG A 93 6.79 -4.45 -1.93
C ARG A 93 6.70 -3.40 -0.81
N ALA A 94 5.90 -2.38 -1.03
CA ALA A 94 5.57 -1.41 0.00
C ALA A 94 4.53 -2.02 0.95
N GLY A 95 4.62 -1.69 2.24
CA GLY A 95 3.65 -2.13 3.25
C GLY A 95 2.28 -1.46 3.03
N SER A 96 2.27 -0.20 2.62
CA SER A 96 1.06 0.52 2.24
C SER A 96 1.39 1.76 1.40
N TRP A 97 0.34 2.46 1.00
CA TRP A 97 0.37 3.82 0.48
C TRP A 97 -0.37 4.76 1.43
N THR A 98 -0.09 6.05 1.31
CA THR A 98 -0.68 7.12 2.13
C THR A 98 -1.03 8.33 1.28
N LEU A 99 -2.07 9.02 1.72
CA LEU A 99 -2.46 10.34 1.26
C LEU A 99 -2.60 11.23 2.50
N TRP A 100 -2.44 12.54 2.35
CA TRP A 100 -2.29 13.45 3.48
C TRP A 100 -3.63 13.74 4.15
N GLU A 101 -4.73 13.70 3.39
CA GLU A 101 -6.08 13.97 3.88
C GLU A 101 -7.15 13.15 3.17
N LEU A 102 -8.32 13.05 3.81
CA LEU A 102 -9.50 12.34 3.29
C LEU A 102 -10.65 13.29 2.91
N ASP A 103 -10.88 14.35 3.68
CA ASP A 103 -12.07 15.20 3.59
C ASP A 103 -11.77 16.71 3.65
N PHE A 104 -10.55 17.10 3.29
CA PHE A 104 -10.11 18.50 3.29
C PHE A 104 -11.02 19.36 2.41
N ASN A 105 -11.58 20.44 2.96
CA ASN A 105 -12.53 21.33 2.26
C ASN A 105 -13.76 20.62 1.62
N SER A 106 -14.13 19.43 2.12
CA SER A 106 -15.20 18.58 1.55
C SER A 106 -16.62 19.17 1.59
N LEU A 107 -16.88 20.20 2.41
CA LEU A 107 -18.17 20.90 2.45
C LEU A 107 -18.35 21.81 1.23
N ARG A 108 -17.29 22.55 0.86
CA ARG A 108 -17.24 23.45 -0.30
C ARG A 108 -17.11 22.70 -1.62
N ALA A 109 -16.51 21.51 -1.57
CA ALA A 109 -16.17 20.68 -2.73
C ALA A 109 -17.30 20.38 -3.72
N TRP A 110 -18.56 20.44 -3.28
CA TRP A 110 -19.70 20.27 -4.18
C TRP A 110 -19.86 21.44 -5.17
N MET A 111 -19.49 22.65 -4.74
CA MET A 111 -19.67 23.89 -5.50
C MET A 111 -18.38 24.32 -6.16
N ASP A 112 -17.24 24.08 -5.50
CA ASP A 112 -15.94 24.50 -5.96
C ASP A 112 -14.92 23.37 -5.76
N PRO A 113 -14.39 22.78 -6.86
CA PRO A 113 -13.46 21.66 -6.80
C PRO A 113 -12.05 22.06 -6.36
N GLU A 114 -11.72 23.36 -6.33
CA GLU A 114 -10.43 23.84 -5.85
C GLU A 114 -10.35 23.67 -4.33
N THR A 115 -9.58 22.67 -3.90
CA THR A 115 -9.41 22.36 -2.48
C THR A 115 -8.06 22.81 -1.93
N TYR A 116 -7.02 22.89 -2.76
CA TYR A 116 -5.67 23.29 -2.34
C TYR A 116 -4.99 24.15 -3.41
N PRO A 117 -4.73 25.44 -3.15
CA PRO A 117 -3.86 26.25 -4.01
C PRO A 117 -2.41 25.80 -3.79
N ASP A 118 -1.58 25.69 -4.83
CA ASP A 118 -0.16 25.46 -4.62
C ASP A 118 0.52 26.64 -3.86
N GLU A 119 1.71 26.42 -3.30
CA GLU A 119 2.40 27.40 -2.44
C GLU A 119 2.70 28.75 -3.12
N ARG A 120 2.58 28.81 -4.45
CA ARG A 120 2.80 30.02 -5.26
C ARG A 120 1.50 30.64 -5.78
N GLY A 121 0.36 29.96 -5.60
CA GLY A 121 -0.93 30.34 -6.17
C GLY A 121 -1.04 30.12 -7.68
N ASP A 122 -0.09 29.42 -8.30
CA ASP A 122 0.04 29.29 -9.75
C ASP A 122 -0.66 28.03 -10.30
N ARG A 123 -0.88 27.01 -9.46
CA ARG A 123 -1.57 25.76 -9.84
C ARG A 123 -2.69 25.42 -8.87
N VAL A 124 -3.90 25.38 -9.42
CA VAL A 124 -5.10 24.89 -8.76
C VAL A 124 -5.07 23.36 -8.69
N GLN A 125 -5.12 22.78 -7.49
CA GLN A 125 -5.20 21.33 -7.30
C GLN A 125 -6.64 20.92 -6.94
N ASN A 126 -7.40 20.53 -7.96
CA ASN A 126 -8.79 20.13 -7.80
C ASN A 126 -8.94 18.83 -7.00
N GLY A 127 -9.63 18.89 -5.86
CA GLY A 127 -9.93 17.77 -4.97
C GLY A 127 -8.74 17.11 -4.28
N HIS A 128 -7.58 17.76 -4.25
CA HIS A 128 -6.44 17.32 -3.45
C HIS A 128 -6.81 17.24 -1.96
N GLY A 129 -6.51 16.11 -1.31
CA GLY A 129 -6.89 15.85 0.09
C GLY A 129 -8.40 15.61 0.31
N MET A 130 -9.21 15.54 -0.75
CA MET A 130 -10.67 15.44 -0.67
C MET A 130 -11.18 14.25 -1.49
N LEU A 131 -11.51 13.16 -0.82
CA LEU A 131 -11.99 11.91 -1.43
C LEU A 131 -13.44 11.57 -1.04
N VAL A 132 -14.00 12.28 -0.07
CA VAL A 132 -15.39 12.21 0.35
C VAL A 132 -16.03 13.58 0.26
N TYR A 133 -17.28 13.63 -0.17
CA TYR A 133 -18.09 14.84 -0.15
C TYR A 133 -19.04 14.83 1.05
N ARG A 134 -19.30 15.98 1.67
CA ARG A 134 -20.21 16.07 2.82
C ARG A 134 -21.65 15.79 2.38
N GLY A 135 -22.31 14.81 2.98
CA GLY A 135 -23.65 14.40 2.57
C GLY A 135 -24.70 15.48 2.73
N GLU A 136 -24.56 16.33 3.75
CA GLU A 136 -25.53 17.37 4.13
C GLU A 136 -25.86 18.34 2.99
N THR A 137 -24.89 18.71 2.16
CA THR A 137 -25.07 19.60 1.01
C THR A 137 -26.07 19.04 -0.01
N MET A 138 -26.22 17.71 -0.05
CA MET A 138 -27.12 17.00 -0.95
C MET A 138 -28.30 16.33 -0.21
N GLY A 139 -28.53 16.68 1.06
CA GLY A 139 -29.58 16.07 1.88
C GLY A 139 -29.33 14.59 2.24
N LEU A 140 -28.09 14.13 2.17
CA LEU A 140 -27.71 12.76 2.55
C LEU A 140 -27.28 12.70 4.02
N ALA A 141 -27.71 11.66 4.73
CA ALA A 141 -27.35 11.43 6.14
C ALA A 141 -25.88 10.98 6.33
N GLN A 142 -25.19 10.58 5.26
CA GLN A 142 -23.83 10.04 5.29
C GLN A 142 -22.97 10.71 4.20
N PRO A 143 -21.63 10.79 4.37
CA PRO A 143 -20.75 11.30 3.33
C PRO A 143 -20.87 10.51 2.01
N ALA A 144 -20.77 11.22 0.89
CA ALA A 144 -20.77 10.61 -0.44
C ALA A 144 -19.33 10.29 -0.87
N ALA A 145 -19.05 9.01 -1.11
CA ALA A 145 -17.74 8.56 -1.58
C ALA A 145 -17.50 8.96 -3.04
N SER A 146 -16.35 9.58 -3.33
CA SER A 146 -15.93 9.86 -4.70
C SER A 146 -15.61 8.58 -5.48
N ILE A 147 -15.62 8.68 -6.81
CA ILE A 147 -15.10 7.61 -7.68
C ILE A 147 -13.63 7.32 -7.35
N ARG A 148 -12.84 8.34 -7.01
CA ARG A 148 -11.42 8.24 -6.61
C ARG A 148 -11.24 7.36 -5.37
N LEU A 149 -12.07 7.54 -4.34
CA LEU A 149 -12.08 6.68 -3.15
C LEU A 149 -12.46 5.24 -3.47
N LYS A 150 -13.47 5.05 -4.35
CA LYS A 150 -13.85 3.70 -4.80
C LYS A 150 -12.73 3.02 -5.58
N GLN A 151 -11.92 3.77 -6.34
CA GLN A 151 -10.75 3.26 -7.04
C GLN A 151 -9.59 2.93 -6.08
N LEU A 152 -9.35 3.74 -5.04
CA LEU A 152 -8.40 3.38 -3.97
C LEU A 152 -8.80 2.04 -3.34
N ARG A 153 -10.08 1.88 -2.97
CA ARG A 153 -10.61 0.61 -2.45
C ARG A 153 -10.39 -0.53 -3.44
N ARG A 154 -10.63 -0.32 -4.74
CA ARG A 154 -10.44 -1.33 -5.78
C ARG A 154 -8.97 -1.73 -5.92
N GLY A 155 -8.05 -0.77 -5.89
CA GLY A 155 -6.61 -1.01 -5.87
C GLY A 155 -6.16 -1.84 -4.67
N SER A 156 -6.66 -1.52 -3.46
CA SER A 156 -6.40 -2.35 -2.26
C SER A 156 -6.96 -3.76 -2.40
N GLN A 157 -8.16 -3.93 -2.98
CA GLN A 157 -8.71 -5.27 -3.24
C GLN A 157 -7.87 -6.06 -4.26
N ASP A 158 -7.36 -5.39 -5.29
CA ASP A 158 -6.48 -6.03 -6.26
C ASP A 158 -5.17 -6.49 -5.61
N TYR A 159 -4.59 -5.69 -4.69
CA TYR A 159 -3.44 -6.10 -3.88
C TYR A 159 -3.72 -7.40 -3.11
N GLU A 160 -4.87 -7.50 -2.46
CA GLU A 160 -5.26 -8.71 -1.71
C GLU A 160 -5.38 -9.94 -2.63
N TYR A 161 -5.80 -9.77 -3.88
CA TYR A 161 -5.83 -10.87 -4.84
C TYR A 161 -4.43 -11.37 -5.18
N PHE A 162 -3.47 -10.46 -5.34
CA PHE A 162 -2.07 -10.81 -5.52
C PHE A 162 -1.49 -11.49 -4.28
N TRP A 163 -1.84 -11.00 -3.10
CA TRP A 163 -1.43 -11.60 -1.84
C TRP A 163 -1.97 -13.04 -1.70
N LEU A 164 -3.27 -13.25 -1.95
CA LEU A 164 -3.89 -14.58 -1.94
C LEU A 164 -3.24 -15.52 -2.97
N ALA A 165 -2.96 -15.03 -4.19
CA ALA A 165 -2.23 -15.81 -5.19
C ALA A 165 -0.84 -16.22 -4.69
N ALA A 166 -0.10 -15.31 -4.07
CA ALA A 166 1.20 -15.62 -3.48
C ALA A 166 1.10 -16.61 -2.31
N GLN A 167 0.08 -16.51 -1.46
CA GLN A 167 -0.17 -17.52 -0.40
C GLN A 167 -0.46 -18.91 -1.00
N ALA A 168 -1.07 -18.96 -2.18
CA ALA A 168 -1.31 -20.18 -2.94
C ALA A 168 -0.11 -20.64 -3.80
N GLY A 169 1.11 -20.11 -3.56
CA GLY A 169 2.32 -20.49 -4.27
C GLY A 169 2.50 -19.85 -5.65
N ARG A 170 1.68 -18.85 -6.01
CA ARG A 170 1.62 -18.25 -7.35
C ARG A 170 2.14 -16.81 -7.39
N ARG A 171 3.13 -16.50 -6.56
CA ARG A 171 3.72 -15.14 -6.49
C ARG A 171 4.26 -14.69 -7.85
N GLU A 172 4.97 -15.55 -8.56
CA GLU A 172 5.55 -15.19 -9.87
C GLU A 172 4.48 -14.83 -10.92
N GLU A 173 3.28 -15.43 -10.82
CA GLU A 173 2.16 -15.09 -11.69
C GLU A 173 1.56 -13.73 -11.33
N ALA A 174 1.44 -13.44 -10.04
CA ALA A 174 1.02 -12.12 -9.56
C ALA A 174 2.02 -11.04 -9.98
N ASP A 175 3.32 -11.27 -9.77
CA ASP A 175 4.38 -10.35 -10.16
C ASP A 175 4.37 -10.11 -11.67
N ARG A 176 4.20 -11.15 -12.50
CA ARG A 176 4.05 -11.00 -13.97
C ARG A 176 2.81 -10.21 -14.37
N ALA A 177 1.65 -10.49 -13.76
CA ALA A 177 0.42 -9.78 -14.07
C ALA A 177 0.53 -8.29 -13.73
N VAL A 178 1.15 -7.96 -12.59
CA VAL A 178 1.39 -6.57 -12.20
C VAL A 178 2.39 -5.89 -13.12
N ASN A 179 3.51 -6.55 -13.46
CA ASN A 179 4.53 -5.98 -14.34
C ASN A 179 4.06 -5.73 -15.78
N GLU A 180 3.04 -6.45 -16.25
CA GLU A 180 2.42 -6.19 -17.56
C GLU A 180 1.55 -4.92 -17.57
N VAL A 181 0.92 -4.61 -16.43
CA VAL A 181 0.00 -3.47 -16.29
C VAL A 181 0.73 -2.22 -15.83
N VAL A 182 1.51 -2.31 -14.76
CA VAL A 182 2.26 -1.21 -14.15
C VAL A 182 3.73 -1.36 -14.53
N ARG A 183 4.20 -0.46 -15.39
CA ARG A 183 5.58 -0.43 -15.85
C ARG A 183 6.49 0.08 -14.74
N ASP A 184 7.79 -0.14 -14.89
CA ASP A 184 8.75 0.46 -13.96
C ASP A 184 8.98 1.92 -14.34
N PHE A 185 8.47 2.83 -13.50
CA PHE A 185 8.62 4.27 -13.71
C PHE A 185 9.67 4.88 -12.76
N LEU A 186 10.14 4.14 -11.76
CA LEU A 186 11.25 4.60 -10.90
C LEU A 186 12.58 4.59 -11.66
N ALA A 187 12.75 3.65 -12.60
CA ALA A 187 13.91 3.61 -13.49
C ALA A 187 14.05 4.87 -14.37
N CYS A 188 12.95 5.58 -14.63
CA CYS A 188 12.94 6.79 -15.46
C CYS A 188 13.18 8.07 -14.66
N ARG A 189 13.30 8.02 -13.32
CA ARG A 189 13.43 9.20 -12.44
C ARG A 189 12.46 10.31 -12.84
N CYS A 190 11.22 9.94 -13.16
CA CYS A 190 10.15 10.86 -13.53
C CYS A 190 9.70 11.64 -12.27
N GLU A 191 10.60 12.44 -11.70
CA GLU A 191 10.32 13.38 -10.61
C GLU A 191 9.41 14.53 -11.08
N ILE A 192 9.08 14.58 -12.37
CA ILE A 192 8.49 15.75 -13.04
C ILE A 192 7.11 15.43 -13.67
N GLU A 193 6.78 14.15 -13.90
CA GLU A 193 5.53 13.81 -14.57
C GLU A 193 4.38 13.53 -13.58
N PRO A 194 3.17 14.09 -13.81
CA PRO A 194 2.01 13.76 -13.00
C PRO A 194 1.75 12.25 -12.95
N LEU A 195 1.31 11.75 -11.80
CA LEU A 195 0.95 10.33 -11.67
C LEU A 195 -0.13 9.98 -12.71
N GLY A 196 0.16 9.03 -13.58
CA GLY A 196 -0.72 8.64 -14.68
C GLY A 196 -0.40 9.24 -16.04
N THR A 197 0.80 9.78 -16.25
CA THR A 197 1.30 10.09 -17.60
C THR A 197 1.45 8.82 -18.45
N ALA A 198 1.35 9.02 -19.77
CA ALA A 198 1.44 7.96 -20.76
C ALA A 198 2.72 7.13 -20.57
N GLY A 199 2.55 5.83 -20.40
CA GLY A 199 3.66 4.88 -20.24
C GLY A 199 3.90 4.39 -18.82
N MET A 200 3.29 4.99 -17.79
CA MET A 200 3.36 4.46 -16.42
C MET A 200 2.60 3.14 -16.27
N TRP A 201 1.47 3.01 -16.97
CA TRP A 201 0.66 1.79 -16.97
C TRP A 201 -0.22 1.67 -18.21
N LYS A 202 -0.89 0.53 -18.35
CA LYS A 202 -1.97 0.32 -19.30
C LYS A 202 -3.16 1.25 -18.97
N HIS A 203 -3.65 2.01 -19.94
CA HIS A 203 -4.74 2.99 -19.74
C HIS A 203 -6.14 2.44 -20.08
N ASP A 204 -6.27 1.13 -20.28
CA ASP A 204 -7.55 0.42 -20.43
C ASP A 204 -7.92 -0.28 -19.12
N ALA A 205 -9.05 0.11 -18.52
CA ALA A 205 -9.53 -0.46 -17.25
C ALA A 205 -9.86 -1.97 -17.35
N ASP A 206 -10.24 -2.46 -18.52
CA ASP A 206 -10.55 -3.87 -18.72
C ASP A 206 -9.28 -4.73 -18.66
N GLU A 207 -8.13 -4.19 -19.08
CA GLU A 207 -6.85 -4.87 -18.92
C GLU A 207 -6.50 -5.11 -17.45
N TRP A 208 -6.80 -4.14 -16.57
CA TRP A 208 -6.60 -4.29 -15.12
C TRP A 208 -7.51 -5.36 -14.54
N ASP A 209 -8.78 -5.39 -14.96
CA ASP A 209 -9.75 -6.37 -14.48
C ASP A 209 -9.42 -7.80 -14.94
N ARG A 210 -8.89 -7.96 -16.15
CA ARG A 210 -8.37 -9.25 -16.63
C ARG A 210 -7.10 -9.65 -15.90
N ALA A 211 -6.14 -8.73 -15.75
CA ALA A 211 -4.84 -9.00 -15.16
C ALA A 211 -4.94 -9.37 -13.67
N ARG A 212 -5.79 -8.70 -12.87
CA ARG A 212 -5.92 -9.00 -11.43
C ARG A 212 -6.38 -10.42 -11.11
N LEU A 213 -7.19 -11.02 -12.01
CA LEU A 213 -7.77 -12.35 -11.80
C LEU A 213 -6.86 -13.46 -12.34
N ARG A 214 -5.93 -13.13 -13.23
CA ARG A 214 -5.07 -14.11 -13.91
C ARG A 214 -4.29 -15.00 -12.92
N PRO A 215 -3.65 -14.45 -11.86
CA PRO A 215 -2.92 -15.24 -10.87
C PRO A 215 -3.80 -16.11 -9.97
N LEU A 216 -5.13 -16.05 -10.11
CA LEU A 216 -6.09 -16.85 -9.34
C LEU A 216 -6.70 -18.00 -10.17
N ARG A 217 -6.37 -18.11 -11.48
CA ARG A 217 -6.93 -19.15 -12.35
C ARG A 217 -6.17 -20.47 -12.26
N GLY A 218 -6.84 -21.59 -12.00
CA GLY A 218 -6.21 -22.92 -11.90
C GLY A 218 -6.23 -23.48 -10.47
N PRO A 219 -5.93 -24.79 -10.29
CA PRO A 219 -5.94 -25.41 -8.98
C PRO A 219 -4.86 -24.77 -8.08
N PRO A 220 -5.10 -24.66 -6.75
CA PRO A 220 -4.10 -24.14 -5.83
C PRO A 220 -2.82 -24.97 -5.92
N VAL A 221 -1.68 -24.30 -6.05
CA VAL A 221 -0.38 -24.99 -5.97
C VAL A 221 -0.17 -25.31 -4.50
N THR A 222 -0.01 -26.59 -4.18
CA THR A 222 0.32 -27.01 -2.82
C THR A 222 1.59 -26.25 -2.41
N PRO A 223 1.56 -25.39 -1.37
CA PRO A 223 2.77 -24.70 -0.95
C PRO A 223 3.83 -25.75 -0.60
N PRO A 224 5.13 -25.48 -0.84
CA PRO A 224 6.17 -26.39 -0.40
C PRO A 224 5.94 -26.66 1.08
N SER A 225 5.84 -27.94 1.44
CA SER A 225 5.54 -28.35 2.82
C SER A 225 6.54 -27.65 3.73
N ARG A 226 6.07 -26.73 4.58
CA ARG A 226 6.87 -26.30 5.72
C ARG A 226 7.07 -27.55 6.57
N SER A 227 8.23 -28.18 6.45
CA SER A 227 8.69 -29.14 7.44
C SER A 227 8.88 -28.36 8.73
N TRP A 228 7.89 -28.42 9.60
CA TRP A 228 8.12 -28.09 11.00
C TRP A 228 9.15 -29.09 11.53
N PRO A 229 10.27 -28.65 12.10
CA PRO A 229 11.18 -29.57 12.77
C PRO A 229 10.40 -30.23 13.93
N GLY A 230 10.00 -31.49 13.73
CA GLY A 230 9.21 -32.27 14.68
C GLY A 230 8.18 -33.22 14.06
N CYS A 231 7.69 -32.95 12.85
CA CYS A 231 6.74 -33.86 12.18
C CYS A 231 7.47 -34.76 11.18
N ALA A 232 8.09 -35.83 11.70
CA ALA A 232 8.60 -36.91 10.88
C ALA A 232 7.43 -37.58 10.11
N ALA A 233 7.39 -37.37 8.80
CA ALA A 233 6.60 -38.17 7.90
C ALA A 233 7.10 -39.63 7.96
N GLY A 234 6.19 -40.57 8.18
CA GLY A 234 6.48 -42.00 8.02
C GLY A 234 6.70 -42.77 9.32
N ARG A 235 5.63 -43.00 10.08
CA ARG A 235 5.48 -44.26 10.82
C ARG A 235 4.16 -44.90 10.44
N ARG A 236 4.24 -46.16 10.00
CA ARG A 236 3.11 -47.01 9.61
C ARG A 236 2.07 -46.99 10.73
N ARG A 237 0.80 -46.83 10.37
CA ARG A 237 -0.33 -46.90 11.30
C ARG A 237 -0.34 -48.27 11.99
N SER A 238 -0.18 -48.28 13.30
CA SER A 238 -0.61 -49.42 14.12
C SER A 238 -2.14 -49.37 14.27
N PRO A 239 -2.85 -50.50 14.17
CA PRO A 239 -4.30 -50.54 14.35
C PRO A 239 -4.62 -50.27 15.83
N GLY A 240 -5.23 -49.12 16.14
CA GLY A 240 -5.67 -48.79 17.50
C GLY A 240 -5.65 -47.31 17.91
N ALA A 241 -5.08 -46.41 17.11
CA ALA A 241 -5.07 -44.98 17.47
C ALA A 241 -6.43 -44.30 17.20
N ARG A 242 -7.08 -43.82 18.27
CA ARG A 242 -8.31 -43.01 18.23
C ARG A 242 -8.11 -41.74 17.41
N ARG A 243 -9.13 -41.34 16.65
CA ARG A 243 -9.13 -40.12 15.83
C ARG A 243 -8.87 -38.89 16.71
N CYS A 244 -7.98 -38.00 16.26
CA CYS A 244 -7.98 -36.63 16.74
C CYS A 244 -9.19 -35.93 16.10
N ASP A 245 -10.30 -35.87 16.84
CA ASP A 245 -11.47 -35.11 16.42
C ASP A 245 -11.19 -33.61 16.52
N LYS A 246 -11.71 -32.85 15.53
CA LYS A 246 -11.65 -31.38 15.51
C LYS A 246 -12.34 -30.81 16.76
N PRO A 247 -11.82 -29.74 17.39
CA PRO A 247 -12.55 -29.09 18.46
C PRO A 247 -13.83 -28.46 17.92
N ALA A 248 -14.95 -28.75 18.61
CA ALA A 248 -16.26 -28.18 18.33
C ALA A 248 -16.23 -26.66 18.54
N VAL A 249 -16.83 -25.93 17.60
CA VAL A 249 -17.08 -24.49 17.74
C VAL A 249 -18.24 -24.33 18.73
N ALA A 250 -17.96 -23.80 19.92
CA ALA A 250 -18.99 -23.37 20.84
C ALA A 250 -19.45 -21.96 20.46
N GLY A 251 -20.73 -21.83 20.11
CA GLY A 251 -21.38 -20.55 19.93
C GLY A 251 -21.75 -19.90 21.26
N VAL A 252 -21.53 -18.59 21.34
CA VAL A 252 -22.39 -17.59 22.00
C VAL A 252 -22.28 -16.33 21.15
#